data_AF-J5MRD5-F1
#
_entry.id   AF-J5MRD5-F1
#
_cell.length_a   1.000
_cell.length_b   1.000
_cell.length_c   1.000
_cell.angle_alpha   90.00
_cell.angle_beta   90.00
_cell.angle_gamma   90.00
#
_symmetry.space_group_name_H-M   'P 1'
#
loop_
_entity.id
_entity.type
_entity.pdbx_description
1 polymer ?
#
loop_
_entity_poly.entity_id
_entity_poly.type
_entity_poly.pdbx_seq_one_letter_code
_entity_poly.pdbx_strand_id
1 'polypeptide(L)'
;MTLPNDLSVVGVDDIRYAEVMDPPLTTVAQPADEIGEKAMYRLLRAIDDPADENGIDYIRHRPIISKSTMPPTGFAFSDSSRPELKSLGIVSDAAAPRRNEHG
;
A
#
# COMPACT_ATOMS: atom_id res chain seq x y z
N MET A 1 16.17 3.44 19.42
CA MET A 1 15.25 2.84 18.44
C MET A 1 14.92 3.90 17.41
N THR A 2 15.22 3.63 16.14
CA THR A 2 15.17 4.52 15.00
C THR A 2 14.40 3.84 13.87
N LEU A 3 13.52 4.59 13.22
CA LEU A 3 12.79 4.14 12.05
C LEU A 3 13.55 4.60 10.78
N PRO A 4 13.75 3.76 9.76
CA PRO A 4 13.41 2.34 9.66
C PRO A 4 14.48 1.35 10.18
N ASN A 5 15.63 1.82 10.69
CA ASN A 5 16.82 0.97 10.92
C ASN A 5 16.62 -0.13 11.96
N ASP A 6 15.96 0.20 13.08
CA ASP A 6 15.70 -0.76 14.17
C ASP A 6 14.34 -1.45 13.99
N LEU A 7 13.41 -0.79 13.29
CA LEU A 7 12.06 -1.31 13.01
C LEU A 7 11.50 -0.70 11.74
N SER A 8 11.04 -1.55 10.83
CA SER A 8 10.22 -1.14 9.69
C SER A 8 8.74 -1.11 10.05
N VAL A 9 8.03 -0.07 9.60
CA VAL A 9 6.60 0.13 9.87
C VAL A 9 5.84 0.38 8.58
N VAL A 10 4.70 -0.30 8.44
CA VAL A 10 3.70 -0.07 7.38
C VAL A 10 2.40 0.40 8.04
N GLY A 11 1.89 1.53 7.59
CA GLY A 11 0.58 2.06 7.98
C GLY A 11 -0.56 1.56 7.07
N VAL A 12 -1.77 2.01 7.37
CA VAL A 12 -2.97 1.81 6.54
C VAL A 12 -3.61 3.19 6.31
N ASP A 13 -4.50 3.28 5.31
CA ASP A 13 -5.37 4.40 4.96
C ASP A 13 -4.76 5.48 4.06
N ASP A 14 -3.43 5.62 4.04
CA ASP A 14 -2.77 6.73 3.34
C ASP A 14 -3.34 8.11 3.72
N ILE A 15 -3.50 8.33 5.03
CA ILE A 15 -3.94 9.64 5.53
C ILE A 15 -2.92 10.72 5.17
N ARG A 16 -3.38 11.97 5.06
CA ARG A 16 -2.54 13.15 4.73
C ARG A 16 -1.28 13.29 5.58
N TYR A 17 -1.30 12.79 6.82
CA TYR A 17 -0.13 12.84 7.69
C TYR A 17 0.98 11.87 7.28
N ALA A 18 0.67 10.77 6.58
CA ALA A 18 1.65 9.75 6.20
C ALA A 18 2.83 10.32 5.40
N GLU A 19 2.57 11.28 4.50
CA GLU A 19 3.59 11.91 3.67
C GLU A 19 4.49 12.91 4.43
N VAL A 20 3.97 13.53 5.50
CA VAL A 20 4.66 14.60 6.24
C VAL A 20 5.27 14.17 7.57
N MET A 21 5.08 12.91 7.95
CA MET A 21 5.82 12.30 9.07
C MET A 21 7.31 12.23 8.77
N ASP A 22 8.13 12.13 9.82
CA ASP A 22 9.58 11.94 9.70
C ASP A 22 10.02 10.65 10.44
N PRO A 23 10.36 9.57 9.71
CA PRO A 23 10.32 9.45 8.24
C PRO A 23 8.89 9.33 7.69
N PRO A 24 8.66 9.69 6.42
CA PRO A 24 7.38 9.46 5.74
C PRO A 24 6.99 7.98 5.73
N LEU A 25 5.71 7.69 5.96
CA LEU A 25 5.20 6.33 6.17
C LEU A 25 4.93 5.59 4.86
N THR A 26 5.46 4.38 4.75
CA THR A 26 4.95 3.34 3.84
C THR A 26 3.56 2.95 4.33
N THR A 27 2.59 2.84 3.42
CA THR A 27 1.18 2.61 3.80
C THR A 27 0.43 1.79 2.76
N VAL A 28 -0.70 1.22 3.14
CA VAL A 28 -1.67 0.63 2.21
C VAL A 28 -2.84 1.61 2.06
N ALA A 29 -2.93 2.25 0.90
CA ALA A 29 -4.00 3.18 0.58
C ALA A 29 -5.34 2.44 0.47
N GLN A 30 -6.30 2.86 1.30
CA GLN A 30 -7.68 2.41 1.22
C GLN A 30 -8.43 3.25 0.20
N PRO A 31 -9.13 2.64 -0.78
CA PRO A 31 -9.99 3.37 -1.72
C PRO A 31 -11.29 3.76 -1.01
N ALA A 32 -11.21 4.74 -0.11
CA ALA A 32 -12.31 5.16 0.78
C ALA A 32 -13.57 5.56 0.00
N ASP A 33 -13.40 6.20 -1.16
CA ASP A 33 -14.52 6.59 -2.02
C ASP A 33 -15.28 5.37 -2.56
N GLU A 34 -14.58 4.34 -3.05
CA GLU A 34 -15.21 3.11 -3.55
C GLU A 34 -15.87 2.31 -2.41
N ILE A 35 -15.25 2.29 -1.23
CA ILE A 35 -15.82 1.65 -0.04
C ILE A 35 -17.14 2.35 0.33
N GLY A 36 -17.14 3.69 0.40
CA GLY A 36 -18.32 4.47 0.72
C GLY A 36 -19.45 4.30 -0.30
N GLU A 37 -19.11 4.31 -1.58
CA GLU A 37 -20.05 4.07 -2.68
C GLU A 37 -20.73 2.70 -2.55
N LYS A 38 -19.95 1.62 -2.43
CA LYS A 38 -20.51 0.26 -2.29
C LYS A 38 -21.32 0.09 -1.00
N ALA A 39 -20.86 0.67 0.10
CA ALA A 39 -21.59 0.65 1.36
C ALA A 39 -22.98 1.32 1.22
N MET A 40 -23.04 2.48 0.54
CA MET A 40 -24.31 3.16 0.28
C MET A 40 -25.24 2.34 -0.61
N TYR A 41 -24.73 1.74 -1.69
CA TYR A 41 -25.53 0.86 -2.55
C TYR A 41 -26.15 -0.31 -1.79
N ARG A 42 -25.38 -0.93 -0.88
CA ARG A 42 -25.89 -2.01 -0.02
C ARG A 42 -26.95 -1.55 0.94
N LEU A 43 -26.75 -0.38 1.55
CA LEU A 43 -27.74 0.20 2.46
C LEU A 43 -29.07 0.44 1.74
N LEU A 44 -29.04 1.04 0.55
CA LEU A 44 -30.24 1.29 -0.24
C LEU A 44 -30.95 -0.01 -0.62
N ARG A 45 -30.21 -1.03 -1.06
CA ARG A 45 -30.79 -2.35 -1.35
C ARG A 45 -31.45 -3.00 -0.13
N ALA A 46 -30.80 -2.93 1.04
CA ALA A 46 -31.35 -3.48 2.27
C ALA A 46 -32.61 -2.74 2.76
N ILE A 47 -32.75 -1.45 2.43
CA ILE A 47 -33.97 -0.67 2.70
C ILE A 47 -35.11 -1.13 1.78
N ASP A 48 -34.81 -1.37 0.49
CA ASP A 48 -35.81 -1.77 -0.51
C ASP A 48 -36.24 -3.24 -0.37
N ASP A 49 -35.31 -4.14 -0.06
CA ASP A 49 -35.57 -5.56 0.20
C ASP A 49 -34.80 -6.04 1.45
N PRO A 50 -35.45 -6.06 2.62
CA PRO A 50 -34.84 -6.52 3.86
C PRO A 50 -34.47 -8.02 3.88
N ALA A 51 -34.98 -8.83 2.95
CA ALA A 51 -34.63 -10.24 2.82
C ALA A 51 -33.41 -10.48 1.91
N ASP A 52 -32.85 -9.42 1.32
CA ASP A 52 -31.66 -9.49 0.47
C ASP A 52 -30.42 -9.87 1.30
N GLU A 53 -29.94 -11.09 1.12
CA GLU A 53 -28.71 -11.59 1.73
C GLU A 53 -27.50 -10.91 1.08
N ASN A 54 -27.08 -9.79 1.66
CA ASN A 54 -25.94 -9.02 1.19
C ASN A 54 -24.65 -9.87 1.20
N GLY A 55 -24.09 -10.15 0.01
CA GLY A 55 -22.83 -10.90 -0.17
C GLY A 55 -21.58 -10.16 0.36
N ILE A 56 -20.36 -10.51 -0.07
CA ILE A 56 -19.13 -9.78 0.32
C ILE A 56 -18.56 -9.01 -0.87
N ASP A 57 -18.27 -7.72 -0.69
CA ASP A 57 -17.58 -6.91 -1.70
C ASP A 57 -16.07 -6.95 -1.43
N TYR A 58 -15.31 -7.38 -2.44
CA TYR A 58 -13.86 -7.30 -2.42
C TYR A 58 -13.42 -6.04 -3.16
N ILE A 59 -12.70 -5.16 -2.46
CA ILE A 59 -12.21 -3.90 -3.00
C ILE A 59 -10.68 -3.92 -2.96
N ARG A 60 -10.05 -3.60 -4.10
CA ARG A 60 -8.60 -3.67 -4.25
C ARG A 60 -7.92 -2.48 -3.59
N HIS A 61 -7.03 -2.77 -2.65
CA HIS A 61 -6.15 -1.79 -2.02
C HIS A 61 -4.84 -1.64 -2.79
N ARG A 62 -4.09 -0.56 -2.55
CA ARG A 62 -2.78 -0.33 -3.19
C ARG A 62 -1.70 0.00 -2.16
N PRO A 63 -0.53 -0.66 -2.21
CA PRO A 63 0.60 -0.27 -1.38
C PRO A 63 1.25 1.01 -1.92
N ILE A 64 1.73 1.86 -1.01
CA ILE A 64 2.53 3.05 -1.27
C ILE A 64 3.81 2.92 -0.46
N ILE A 65 4.95 2.77 -1.15
CA ILE A 65 6.25 2.55 -0.53
C ILE A 65 6.95 3.90 -0.28
N SER A 66 7.42 4.09 0.96
CA SER A 66 8.06 5.32 1.42
C SER A 66 9.28 5.02 2.31
N LYS A 67 9.64 5.92 3.24
CA LYS A 67 10.89 5.87 4.01
C LYS A 67 10.80 5.18 5.37
N SER A 68 9.62 4.71 5.80
CA SER A 68 9.45 4.02 7.10
C SER A 68 9.72 2.51 7.05
N THR A 69 10.15 1.97 5.90
CA THR A 69 10.44 0.55 5.72
C THR A 69 11.80 0.31 5.08
N MET A 70 12.45 -0.77 5.50
CA MET A 70 13.64 -1.32 4.84
C MET A 70 13.66 -2.86 4.96
N PRO A 71 14.41 -3.55 4.09
CA PRO A 71 14.73 -4.95 4.32
C PRO A 71 15.43 -5.17 5.68
N PRO A 72 15.20 -6.31 6.36
CA PRO A 72 15.94 -6.63 7.58
C PRO A 72 17.45 -6.66 7.30
N THR A 73 18.24 -6.11 8.21
CA THR A 73 19.71 -6.17 8.14
C THR A 73 20.17 -7.64 8.12
N GLY A 74 20.97 -8.01 7.12
CA GLY A 74 21.45 -9.39 6.92
C GLY A 74 20.56 -10.25 6.00
N PHE A 75 19.39 -9.76 5.58
CA PHE A 75 18.61 -10.37 4.50
C PHE A 75 19.10 -9.84 3.14
N ALA A 76 19.91 -10.62 2.44
CA ALA A 76 20.21 -10.35 1.05
C ALA A 76 18.97 -10.66 0.20
N PHE A 77 18.19 -9.64 -0.18
CA PHE A 77 17.18 -9.73 -1.24
C PHE A 77 17.82 -9.90 -2.65
N SER A 78 19.01 -10.53 -2.72
CA SER A 78 19.70 -10.82 -3.97
C SER A 78 19.16 -12.06 -4.67
N ASP A 79 18.20 -12.78 -4.08
CA ASP A 79 17.48 -13.84 -4.78
C ASP A 79 16.42 -13.25 -5.72
N SER A 80 16.90 -12.61 -6.79
CA SER A 80 16.10 -12.10 -7.92
C SER A 80 15.33 -13.19 -8.67
N SER A 81 15.49 -14.45 -8.25
CA SER A 81 14.90 -15.68 -8.81
C SER A 81 13.47 -15.95 -8.31
N ARG A 82 12.90 -15.12 -7.41
CA ARG A 82 11.51 -15.27 -6.94
C ARG A 82 10.55 -14.38 -7.75
N PRO A 83 9.90 -14.91 -8.81
CA PRO A 83 9.04 -14.13 -9.71
C PRO A 83 7.82 -13.50 -9.01
N GLU A 84 7.38 -14.08 -7.89
CA GLU A 84 6.22 -13.62 -7.09
C GLU A 84 6.44 -12.24 -6.45
N LEU A 85 7.68 -11.85 -6.17
CA LEU A 85 7.98 -10.55 -5.53
C LEU A 85 7.98 -9.39 -6.54
N LYS A 86 8.23 -9.69 -7.82
CA LYS A 86 8.16 -8.71 -8.91
C LYS A 86 6.72 -8.40 -9.30
N SER A 87 5.85 -9.40 -9.33
CA SER A 87 4.43 -9.22 -9.66
C SER A 87 3.66 -8.43 -8.60
N LEU A 88 4.13 -8.42 -7.35
CA LEU A 88 3.57 -7.59 -6.27
C LEU A 88 4.15 -6.17 -6.19
N GLY A 89 5.14 -5.81 -7.02
CA GLY A 89 5.75 -4.47 -7.00
C GLY A 89 6.59 -4.16 -5.74
N ILE A 90 6.95 -5.20 -4.96
CA ILE A 90 7.71 -5.06 -3.70
C ILE A 90 9.20 -4.82 -3.96
N VAL A 91 9.69 -5.19 -5.15
CA VAL A 91 11.08 -4.99 -5.57
C VAL A 91 11.10 -4.13 -6.83
N SER A 92 11.66 -2.92 -6.72
CA SER A 92 12.03 -2.11 -7.89
C SER A 92 13.27 -2.72 -8.54
N ASP A 93 13.31 -2.76 -9.87
CA ASP A 93 14.59 -2.95 -10.56
C ASP A 93 15.57 -1.89 -10.04
N ALA A 94 16.78 -2.35 -9.75
CA ALA A 94 17.86 -1.51 -9.26
C ALA A 94 17.91 -0.21 -10.06
N ALA A 95 17.88 0.92 -9.35
CA ALA A 95 17.82 2.26 -9.90
C ALA A 95 18.70 2.39 -11.14
N ALA A 96 18.06 2.52 -12.31
CA ALA A 96 18.76 3.01 -13.49
C ALA A 96 19.32 4.41 -13.16
N PRO A 97 20.60 4.69 -13.42
CA PRO A 97 21.16 6.00 -13.12
C PRO A 97 20.39 7.06 -13.93
N ARG A 98 19.83 8.06 -13.23
CA ARG A 98 19.22 9.22 -13.87
C ARG A 98 20.30 9.87 -14.73
N ARG A 99 20.10 9.89 -16.05
CA ARG A 99 20.94 10.68 -16.96
C ARG A 99 20.81 12.14 -16.58
N ASN A 100 21.92 12.74 -16.23
CA ASN A 100 22.05 14.17 -15.99
C ASN A 100 21.96 14.85 -17.35
N GLU A 101 20.83 15.47 -17.67
CA GLU A 101 20.73 16.39 -18.80
C GLU A 101 21.08 17.81 -18.32
N HIS A 102 22.35 18.17 -18.50
CA HIS A 102 22.77 19.56 -18.68
C HIS A 102 22.67 19.87 -20.18
N GLY A 103 21.81 20.83 -20.52
CA GLY A 103 21.63 21.40 -21.85
C GLY A 103 20.64 22.53 -21.79
#